data_AF-A0A8C7Y0B3-F1
#
_entry.id   AF-A0A8C7Y0B3-F1
#
_cell.length_a   1.000
_cell.length_b   1.000
_cell.length_c   1.000
_cell.angle_alpha   90.00
_cell.angle_beta   90.00
_cell.angle_gamma   90.00
#
_symmetry.space_group_name_H-M   'P 1'
#
loop_
_entity.id
_entity.type
_entity.pdbx_description
1 polymer ?
#
loop_
_entity_poly.entity_id
_entity_poly.type
_entity_poly.pdbx_seq_one_letter_code
_entity_poly.pdbx_strand_id
1 'polypeptide(L)'
;MDEPMEDDVEITFPVKFLGRVEVVRSDGLQILEEAVYSLKTPDKYSSEKVTKNTKVLIFLSLGGIDILEHKTKFLLYQCPLSTVSFCAVLPSSPKVFGFVAKHPASDIYHCYLFQSKAYAHVLVSAIGDVFRASKKEESVRGGRDLIVEALRHKNKILQRENEELRRKLAAQRS
;
A
#
# COMPACT_ATOMS: atom_id res chain seq x y z
N MET A 1 17.02 -12.97 22.82
CA MET A 1 15.79 -13.61 22.32
C MET A 1 15.58 -12.99 20.95
N ASP A 2 16.16 -13.62 19.93
CA ASP A 2 15.87 -13.27 18.55
C ASP A 2 14.49 -13.85 18.26
N GLU A 3 13.47 -12.99 18.27
CA GLU A 3 12.19 -13.35 17.67
C GLU A 3 12.47 -13.68 16.20
N PRO A 4 11.98 -14.81 15.66
CA PRO A 4 12.13 -15.09 14.25
C PRO A 4 11.46 -13.95 13.51
N MET A 5 12.23 -13.21 12.71
CA MET A 5 11.65 -12.27 11.75
C MET A 5 10.59 -13.04 10.99
N GLU A 6 9.33 -12.65 11.14
CA GLU A 6 8.25 -13.19 10.34
C GLU A 6 8.74 -13.14 8.89
N ASP A 7 8.82 -14.31 8.25
CA ASP A 7 9.09 -14.40 6.82
C ASP A 7 7.98 -13.58 6.14
N ASP A 8 8.24 -12.29 5.93
CA ASP A 8 7.41 -11.46 5.08
C ASP A 8 7.26 -12.25 3.79
N VAL A 9 6.02 -12.55 3.40
CA VAL A 9 5.75 -13.33 2.21
C VAL A 9 6.15 -12.45 1.02
N GLU A 10 7.43 -12.56 0.64
CA GLU A 10 8.05 -11.77 -0.40
C GLU A 10 7.79 -12.42 -1.75
N ILE A 11 6.81 -11.89 -2.49
CA ILE A 11 6.49 -12.42 -3.82
C ILE A 11 7.07 -11.50 -4.89
N THR A 12 7.98 -12.06 -5.69
CA THR A 12 8.63 -11.33 -6.79
C THR A 12 8.18 -11.87 -8.15
N PHE A 13 7.73 -10.97 -9.04
CA PHE A 13 7.32 -11.35 -10.39
C PHE A 13 8.02 -10.52 -11.48
N PRO A 14 8.70 -11.16 -12.44
CA PRO A 14 9.19 -10.48 -13.62
C PRO A 14 8.04 -10.19 -14.57
N VAL A 15 7.81 -8.91 -14.87
CA VAL A 15 6.77 -8.45 -15.78
C VAL A 15 7.29 -7.37 -16.71
N LYS A 16 6.53 -7.09 -17.77
CA LYS A 16 6.82 -5.95 -18.64
C LYS A 16 6.11 -4.71 -18.12
N PHE A 17 6.86 -3.65 -17.85
CA PHE A 17 6.28 -2.35 -17.51
C PHE A 17 5.84 -1.61 -18.78
N LEU A 18 4.58 -1.22 -18.83
CA LEU A 18 4.02 -0.45 -19.95
C LEU A 18 4.18 1.05 -19.71
N GLY A 19 4.00 1.49 -18.46
CA GLY A 19 4.19 2.87 -18.04
C GLY A 19 3.37 3.24 -16.81
N ARG A 20 3.55 4.50 -16.42
CA ARG A 20 2.77 5.20 -15.39
C ARG A 20 1.98 6.32 -16.06
N VAL A 21 0.74 6.52 -15.64
CA VAL A 21 -0.13 7.60 -16.12
C VAL A 21 -0.76 8.28 -14.92
N GLU A 22 -0.76 9.61 -14.89
CA GLU A 22 -1.55 10.38 -13.93
C GLU A 22 -3.04 10.24 -14.23
N VAL A 23 -3.84 9.99 -13.20
CA VAL A 23 -5.27 9.72 -13.32
C VAL A 23 -6.06 10.55 -12.30
N VAL A 24 -7.29 10.93 -12.68
CA VAL A 24 -8.16 11.80 -11.89
C VAL A 24 -9.02 11.07 -10.87
N ARG A 25 -9.16 9.75 -11.01
CA ARG A 25 -9.98 8.88 -10.15
C ARG A 25 -9.08 7.87 -9.45
N SER A 26 -9.51 7.40 -8.27
CA SER A 26 -8.78 6.41 -7.48
C SER A 26 -9.15 4.97 -7.84
N ASP A 27 -10.30 4.73 -8.48
CA ASP A 27 -10.78 3.38 -8.80
C ASP A 27 -11.62 3.28 -10.09
N GLY A 28 -11.81 2.04 -10.54
CA GLY A 28 -12.67 1.71 -11.67
C GLY A 28 -11.91 1.25 -12.90
N LEU A 29 -12.51 0.30 -13.61
CA LEU A 29 -11.87 -0.32 -14.76
C LEU A 29 -11.60 0.65 -15.91
N GLN A 30 -12.46 1.65 -16.09
CA GLN A 30 -12.33 2.67 -17.13
C GLN A 30 -10.99 3.42 -17.03
N ILE A 31 -10.45 3.61 -15.81
CA ILE A 31 -9.13 4.23 -15.60
C ILE A 31 -8.03 3.43 -16.31
N LEU A 32 -8.05 2.10 -16.20
CA LEU A 32 -7.03 1.25 -16.83
C LEU A 32 -7.15 1.33 -18.36
N GLU A 33 -8.36 1.38 -18.90
CA GLU A 33 -8.58 1.55 -20.34
C GLU A 33 -8.06 2.90 -20.85
N GLU A 34 -8.42 3.99 -20.16
CA GLU A 34 -7.97 5.35 -20.46
C GLU A 34 -6.44 5.48 -20.37
N ALA A 35 -5.83 4.92 -19.32
CA ALA A 35 -4.38 4.94 -19.12
C ALA A 35 -3.65 4.12 -20.19
N VAL A 36 -4.15 2.93 -20.56
CA VAL A 36 -3.58 2.13 -21.66
C VAL A 36 -3.69 2.87 -22.99
N TYR A 37 -4.80 3.56 -23.23
CA TYR A 37 -4.99 4.38 -24.41
C TYR A 37 -3.99 5.54 -24.45
N SER A 38 -3.85 6.28 -23.35
CA SER A 38 -2.88 7.38 -23.19
C SER A 38 -1.43 6.95 -23.47
N LEU A 39 -1.02 5.76 -22.99
CA LEU A 39 0.32 5.23 -23.27
C LEU A 39 0.55 4.88 -24.75
N LYS A 40 -0.50 4.55 -25.50
CA LYS A 40 -0.43 4.24 -26.95
C LYS A 40 -0.43 5.50 -27.80
N THR A 41 -1.13 6.54 -27.36
CA THR A 41 -1.18 7.85 -28.02
C THR A 41 -0.46 8.88 -27.15
N PRO A 42 0.88 8.79 -27.01
CA PRO A 42 1.62 9.68 -26.15
C PRO A 42 1.44 11.12 -26.64
N ASP A 43 0.90 11.97 -25.78
CA ASP A 43 0.81 13.40 -26.05
C ASP A 43 2.23 13.99 -26.13
N LYS A 44 2.45 14.93 -27.06
CA LYS A 44 3.77 15.57 -27.25
C LYS A 44 4.27 16.33 -26.01
N TYR A 45 3.41 16.53 -25.02
CA TYR A 45 3.65 17.32 -23.80
C TYR A 45 3.70 16.48 -22.50
N SER A 46 3.54 15.15 -22.57
CA SER A 46 3.66 14.32 -21.36
C SER A 46 5.12 14.29 -20.91
N SER A 47 5.40 14.96 -19.79
CA SER A 47 6.75 15.25 -19.27
C SER A 47 7.45 14.05 -18.65
N GLU A 48 6.73 12.95 -18.42
CA GLU A 48 7.34 11.72 -17.92
C GLU A 48 7.87 10.92 -19.09
N LYS A 49 9.21 10.90 -19.22
CA LYS A 49 9.96 9.98 -20.08
C LYS A 49 9.37 8.59 -19.90
N VAL A 50 8.49 8.22 -20.83
CA VAL A 50 7.90 6.88 -20.89
C VAL A 50 9.08 5.94 -21.06
N THR A 51 9.46 5.25 -19.99
CA THR A 51 10.42 4.13 -20.02
C THR A 51 9.73 2.95 -20.70
N LYS A 52 9.39 3.15 -21.99
CA LYS A 52 8.57 2.25 -22.79
C LYS A 52 9.18 0.86 -22.74
N ASN A 53 8.39 -0.10 -22.29
CA ASN A 53 8.66 -1.54 -22.47
C ASN A 53 9.89 -2.08 -21.72
N THR A 54 10.18 -1.58 -20.52
CA THR A 54 11.26 -2.12 -19.70
C THR A 54 10.78 -3.37 -18.93
N LYS A 55 11.64 -4.38 -18.80
CA LYS A 55 11.38 -5.50 -17.88
C LYS A 55 11.60 -4.99 -16.46
N VAL A 56 10.64 -5.25 -15.58
CA VAL A 56 10.72 -4.90 -14.17
C VAL A 56 10.46 -6.12 -13.31
N LEU A 57 10.86 -6.03 -12.05
CA LEU A 57 10.37 -6.90 -10.99
C LEU A 57 9.33 -6.16 -10.18
N ILE A 58 8.17 -6.77 -9.98
CA ILE A 58 7.23 -6.35 -8.93
C ILE A 58 7.57 -7.16 -7.70
N PHE A 59 7.87 -6.47 -6.61
CA PHE A 59 8.01 -7.05 -5.28
C PHE A 59 6.79 -6.63 -4.45
N LEU A 60 6.09 -7.61 -3.89
CA LEU A 60 4.88 -7.40 -3.10
C LEU A 60 5.13 -7.87 -1.66
N SER A 61 4.84 -6.99 -0.70
CA SER A 61 4.87 -7.26 0.73
C SER A 61 3.67 -6.60 1.43
N LEU A 62 3.50 -6.85 2.73
CA LEU A 62 2.48 -6.16 3.54
C LEU A 62 2.70 -4.65 3.61
N GLY A 63 3.95 -4.19 3.45
CA GLY A 63 4.30 -2.77 3.45
C GLY A 63 3.95 -2.05 2.15
N GLY A 64 3.97 -2.74 1.01
CA GLY A 64 3.71 -2.11 -0.28
C GLY A 64 4.10 -2.91 -1.51
N ILE A 65 4.10 -2.18 -2.62
CA ILE A 65 4.49 -2.66 -3.94
C ILE A 65 5.73 -1.87 -4.38
N ASP A 66 6.83 -2.58 -4.57
CA ASP A 66 8.06 -2.03 -5.12
C ASP A 66 8.22 -2.48 -6.59
N ILE A 67 8.60 -1.53 -7.44
CA ILE A 67 8.83 -1.76 -8.87
C ILE A 67 10.31 -1.49 -9.14
N LEU A 68 11.05 -2.55 -9.45
CA LEU A 68 12.50 -2.48 -9.66
C LEU A 68 12.85 -2.74 -11.13
N GLU A 69 13.85 -2.06 -11.67
CA GLU A 69 14.40 -2.42 -12.98
C GLU A 69 15.00 -3.84 -12.93
N HIS A 70 14.70 -4.67 -13.93
CA HIS A 70 14.99 -6.10 -13.86
C HIS A 70 16.48 -6.45 -13.77
N LYS A 71 17.37 -5.72 -14.45
CA LYS A 71 18.82 -6.02 -14.50
C LYS A 71 19.56 -5.42 -13.31
N THR A 72 19.41 -4.13 -13.07
CA THR A 72 20.15 -3.37 -12.06
C THR A 72 19.53 -3.47 -10.68
N LYS A 73 18.27 -3.91 -10.58
CA LYS A 73 17.46 -3.87 -9.36
C LYS A 73 17.30 -2.46 -8.79
N PHE A 74 17.46 -1.43 -9.63
CA PHE A 74 17.22 -0.07 -9.22
C PHE A 74 15.73 0.14 -8.93
N LEU A 75 15.40 0.68 -7.76
CA LEU A 75 14.04 1.00 -7.36
C LEU A 75 13.49 2.14 -8.23
N LEU A 76 12.49 1.86 -9.06
CA LEU A 76 11.86 2.84 -9.93
C LEU A 76 10.72 3.55 -9.21
N TYR A 77 9.89 2.78 -8.50
CA TYR A 77 8.74 3.27 -7.76
C TYR A 77 8.50 2.42 -6.52
N GLN A 78 8.07 3.07 -5.46
CA GLN A 78 7.62 2.45 -4.23
C GLN A 78 6.22 2.98 -3.92
N CYS A 79 5.28 2.06 -3.75
CA CYS A 79 3.88 2.37 -3.48
C CYS A 79 3.49 1.72 -2.16
N PRO A 80 3.39 2.47 -1.06
CA PRO A 80 2.88 1.93 0.20
C PRO A 80 1.50 1.34 -0.03
N LEU A 81 1.21 0.20 0.61
CA LEU A 81 -0.04 -0.51 0.32
C LEU A 81 -1.28 0.31 0.70
N SER A 82 -1.16 1.17 1.72
CA SER A 82 -2.18 2.11 2.16
C SER A 82 -2.55 3.18 1.12
N THR A 83 -1.69 3.42 0.11
CA THR A 83 -1.99 4.35 -0.99
C THR A 83 -2.60 3.68 -2.21
N VAL A 84 -2.52 2.34 -2.30
CA VAL A 84 -3.12 1.57 -3.39
C VAL A 84 -4.63 1.55 -3.22
N SER A 85 -5.37 2.02 -4.21
CA SER A 85 -6.84 2.15 -4.15
C SER A 85 -7.57 1.15 -5.03
N PHE A 86 -6.92 0.66 -6.08
CA PHE A 86 -7.55 -0.22 -7.07
C PHE A 86 -6.51 -1.10 -7.76
N CYS A 87 -6.88 -2.34 -8.09
CA CYS A 87 -6.10 -3.19 -8.99
C CYS A 87 -7.02 -4.08 -9.83
N ALA A 88 -6.66 -4.32 -11.08
CA ALA A 88 -7.45 -5.15 -11.97
C ALA A 88 -6.64 -5.66 -13.17
N VAL A 89 -7.12 -6.77 -13.74
CA VAL A 89 -6.77 -7.18 -15.09
C VAL A 89 -7.71 -6.48 -16.07
N LEU A 90 -7.18 -6.02 -17.20
CA LEU A 90 -7.96 -5.37 -18.24
C LEU A 90 -8.78 -6.41 -19.03
N PRO A 91 -10.12 -6.35 -19.07
CA PRO A 91 -10.94 -7.33 -19.80
C PRO A 91 -10.66 -7.37 -21.30
N SER A 92 -10.41 -6.21 -21.92
CA SER A 92 -10.06 -6.11 -23.34
C SER A 92 -8.67 -6.68 -23.67
N SER A 93 -7.80 -6.90 -22.67
CA SER A 93 -6.51 -7.55 -22.85
C SER A 93 -6.07 -8.28 -21.57
N PRO A 94 -6.42 -9.58 -21.40
CA PRO A 94 -6.19 -10.32 -20.15
C PRO A 94 -4.72 -10.45 -19.71
N LYS A 95 -3.78 -10.15 -20.62
CA LYS A 95 -2.34 -10.09 -20.33
C LYS A 95 -1.91 -8.76 -19.73
N VAL A 96 -2.77 -7.75 -19.73
CA VAL A 96 -2.52 -6.40 -19.21
C VAL A 96 -3.25 -6.26 -17.90
N PHE A 97 -2.54 -5.76 -16.91
CA PHE A 97 -3.11 -5.47 -15.60
C PHE A 97 -2.47 -4.19 -15.07
N GLY A 98 -3.10 -3.63 -14.06
CA GLY A 98 -2.56 -2.45 -13.40
C GLY A 98 -3.17 -2.22 -12.03
N PHE A 99 -2.58 -1.27 -11.33
CA PHE A 99 -3.10 -0.76 -10.08
C PHE A 99 -3.04 0.76 -10.06
N VAL A 100 -3.88 1.36 -9.22
CA VAL A 100 -3.91 2.80 -8.96
C VAL A 100 -3.40 3.02 -7.55
N ALA A 101 -2.48 3.98 -7.40
CA ALA A 101 -1.98 4.40 -6.11
C ALA A 101 -1.91 5.92 -6.02
N LYS A 102 -2.22 6.47 -4.84
CA LYS A 102 -2.04 7.89 -4.52
C LYS A 102 -0.54 8.19 -4.35
N HIS A 103 -0.09 9.31 -4.91
CA HIS A 103 1.27 9.79 -4.71
C HIS A 103 1.46 10.23 -3.25
N PRO A 104 2.54 9.83 -2.56
CA PRO A 104 2.71 10.13 -1.12
C PRO A 104 2.81 11.63 -0.80
N ALA A 105 3.31 12.44 -1.74
CA ALA A 105 3.58 13.86 -1.53
C ALA A 105 2.59 14.80 -2.24
N SER A 106 1.57 14.29 -2.91
CA SER A 106 0.59 15.11 -3.64
C SER A 106 -0.79 14.45 -3.66
N ASP A 107 -1.83 15.23 -3.91
CA ASP A 107 -3.21 14.71 -4.04
C ASP A 107 -3.49 14.17 -5.45
N ILE A 108 -2.51 13.46 -6.01
CA ILE A 108 -2.53 12.96 -7.39
C ILE A 108 -2.51 11.43 -7.35
N TYR A 109 -3.27 10.81 -8.24
CA TYR A 109 -3.27 9.36 -8.42
C TYR A 109 -2.48 8.98 -9.66
N HIS A 110 -1.78 7.86 -9.58
CA HIS A 110 -1.10 7.27 -10.72
C HIS A 110 -1.61 5.85 -10.96
N CYS A 111 -1.89 5.55 -12.23
CA CYS A 111 -2.12 4.20 -12.71
C CYS A 111 -0.81 3.60 -13.23
N TYR A 112 -0.41 2.46 -12.66
CA TYR A 112 0.76 1.69 -13.04
C TYR A 112 0.33 0.49 -13.87
N LEU A 113 0.83 0.41 -15.11
CA LEU A 113 0.38 -0.58 -16.09
C LEU A 113 1.49 -1.57 -16.44
N PHE A 114 1.12 -2.84 -16.47
CA PHE A 114 2.02 -3.96 -16.71
C PHE A 114 1.44 -4.94 -17.70
N GLN A 115 2.32 -5.78 -18.23
CA GLN A 115 1.95 -6.89 -19.09
C GLN A 115 2.66 -8.18 -18.68
N SER A 116 1.88 -9.25 -18.49
CA SER A 116 2.36 -10.60 -18.25
C SER A 116 1.40 -11.62 -18.86
N LYS A 117 1.94 -12.58 -19.62
CA LYS A 117 1.11 -13.67 -20.19
C LYS A 117 0.75 -14.73 -19.15
N ALA A 118 1.62 -14.97 -18.18
CA ALA A 118 1.49 -16.07 -17.24
C ALA A 118 0.90 -15.63 -15.89
N TYR A 119 1.18 -14.39 -15.46
CA TYR A 119 0.99 -14.00 -14.06
C TYR A 119 -0.02 -12.87 -13.85
N ALA A 120 -0.67 -12.32 -14.89
CA ALA A 120 -1.52 -11.14 -14.73
C ALA A 120 -2.64 -11.33 -13.68
N HIS A 121 -3.42 -12.40 -13.78
CA HIS A 121 -4.48 -12.71 -12.81
C HIS A 121 -3.94 -13.07 -11.42
N VAL A 122 -2.84 -13.83 -11.37
CA VAL A 122 -2.20 -14.25 -10.11
C VAL A 122 -1.69 -13.02 -9.35
N LEU A 123 -1.03 -12.08 -10.04
CA LEU A 123 -0.53 -10.84 -9.48
C LEU A 123 -1.66 -9.96 -8.92
N VAL A 124 -2.74 -9.78 -9.69
CA VAL A 124 -3.90 -9.01 -9.23
C VAL A 124 -4.56 -9.67 -8.02
N SER A 125 -4.66 -11.00 -8.00
CA SER A 125 -5.16 -11.74 -6.84
C SER A 125 -4.26 -11.53 -5.62
N ALA A 126 -2.95 -11.70 -5.76
CA ALA A 126 -1.98 -11.54 -4.69
C ALA A 126 -2.00 -10.11 -4.12
N ILE A 127 -2.02 -9.09 -4.98
CA ILE A 127 -2.18 -7.69 -4.57
C ILE A 127 -3.48 -7.52 -3.79
N GLY A 128 -4.59 -8.09 -4.26
CA GLY A 128 -5.88 -8.04 -3.58
C GLY A 128 -5.89 -8.75 -2.22
N ASP A 129 -5.18 -9.87 -2.08
CA ASP A 129 -5.04 -10.61 -0.82
C ASP A 129 -4.24 -9.81 0.20
N VAL A 130 -3.07 -9.30 -0.19
CA VAL A 130 -2.21 -8.47 0.68
C VAL A 130 -2.94 -7.17 1.05
N PHE A 131 -3.64 -6.53 0.12
CA PHE A 131 -4.43 -5.33 0.39
C PHE A 131 -5.54 -5.57 1.43
N ARG A 132 -6.25 -6.71 1.34
CA ARG A 132 -7.25 -7.09 2.35
C ARG A 132 -6.61 -7.39 3.70
N ALA A 133 -5.46 -8.06 3.72
CA ALA A 133 -4.73 -8.38 4.94
C ALA A 133 -4.28 -7.09 5.67
N SER A 134 -3.68 -6.15 4.95
CA SER A 134 -3.22 -4.87 5.49
C SER A 134 -4.36 -4.02 6.06
N LYS A 135 -5.49 -3.88 5.36
CA LYS A 135 -6.66 -3.17 5.90
C LYS A 135 -7.20 -3.78 7.19
N LYS A 136 -7.16 -5.11 7.31
CA LYS A 136 -7.58 -5.81 8.54
C LYS A 136 -6.62 -5.50 9.68
N GLU A 137 -5.32 -5.48 9.42
CA GLU A 137 -4.30 -5.16 10.41
C GLU A 137 -4.37 -3.70 10.89
N GLU A 138 -4.53 -2.75 9.97
CA GLU A 138 -4.71 -1.32 10.29
C GLU A 138 -5.93 -1.10 11.20
N SER A 139 -7.06 -1.76 10.91
CA SER A 139 -8.27 -1.69 11.74
C SER A 139 -8.02 -2.23 13.15
N VAL A 140 -7.34 -3.36 13.28
CA VAL A 140 -7.01 -3.97 14.58
C VAL A 140 -6.03 -3.08 15.36
N ARG A 141 -5.00 -2.55 14.69
CA ARG A 141 -3.99 -1.69 15.31
C ARG A 141 -4.60 -0.37 15.79
N GLY A 142 -5.44 0.28 14.98
CA GLY A 142 -6.18 1.47 15.38
C GLY A 142 -7.09 1.22 16.60
N GLY A 143 -7.76 0.06 16.65
CA GLY A 143 -8.54 -0.34 17.82
C GLY A 143 -7.70 -0.54 19.08
N ARG A 144 -6.52 -1.17 18.95
CA ARG A 144 -5.58 -1.35 20.08
C ARG A 144 -5.07 -0.01 20.60
N ASP A 145 -4.72 0.93 19.73
CA ASP A 145 -4.21 2.24 20.13
C ASP A 145 -5.26 3.03 20.93
N LEU A 146 -6.52 3.02 20.51
CA LEU A 146 -7.62 3.63 21.26
C LEU A 146 -7.80 3.00 22.65
N ILE A 147 -7.71 1.67 22.75
CA ILE A 147 -7.80 0.96 24.04
C ILE A 147 -6.62 1.33 24.94
N VAL A 148 -5.40 1.37 24.40
CA VAL A 148 -4.20 1.76 25.16
C VAL A 148 -4.31 3.19 25.67
N GLU A 149 -4.81 4.12 24.85
CA GLU A 149 -5.02 5.50 25.25
C GLU A 149 -6.08 5.62 26.37
N ALA A 150 -7.21 4.92 26.24
CA ALA A 150 -8.24 4.88 27.27
C ALA A 150 -7.73 4.27 28.59
N LEU A 151 -6.94 3.20 28.53
CA LEU A 151 -6.34 2.57 29.70
C LEU A 151 -5.33 3.50 30.38
N ARG A 152 -4.49 4.22 29.61
CA ARG A 152 -3.56 5.23 30.14
C ARG A 152 -4.30 6.34 30.87
N HIS A 153 -5.40 6.83 30.30
CA HIS A 153 -6.23 7.85 30.94
C HIS A 153 -6.85 7.35 32.25
N LYS A 154 -7.44 6.15 32.25
CA LYS A 154 -8.02 5.53 33.45
C LYS A 154 -6.98 5.30 34.55
N ASN A 155 -5.79 4.83 34.19
CA ASN A 155 -4.70 4.60 35.15
C ASN A 155 -4.27 5.91 35.82
N LYS A 156 -4.16 7.00 35.04
CA LYS A 156 -3.84 8.33 35.56
C LYS A 156 -4.88 8.85 36.57
N ILE A 157 -6.17 8.61 36.33
CA ILE A 157 -7.24 8.96 37.28
C ILE A 157 -7.12 8.14 38.56
N LEU A 158 -7.01 6.81 38.43
CA LEU A 158 -6.89 5.90 39.57
C LEU A 158 -5.65 6.16 40.42
N GLN A 159 -4.55 6.60 39.81
CA GLN A 159 -3.35 7.01 40.55
C GLN A 159 -3.61 8.27 41.40
N ARG A 160 -4.29 9.29 40.85
CA ARG A 160 -4.68 10.49 41.61
C ARG A 160 -5.61 10.17 42.76
N GLU A 161 -6.64 9.35 42.53
CA GLU A 161 -7.57 8.93 43.58
C GLU A 161 -6.87 8.13 44.69
N ASN A 162 -5.96 7.22 44.32
CA ASN A 162 -5.16 6.47 45.29
C ASN A 162 -4.26 7.38 46.13
N GLU A 163 -3.62 8.38 45.51
CA GLU A 163 -2.82 9.36 46.24
C GLU A 163 -3.66 10.15 47.24
N GLU A 164 -4.86 10.57 46.84
CA GLU A 164 -5.78 11.31 47.71
C GLU A 164 -6.28 10.45 48.88
N LEU A 165 -6.68 9.20 48.61
CA LEU A 165 -7.10 8.25 49.63
C LEU A 165 -5.97 7.93 50.61
N ARG A 166 -4.74 7.74 50.12
CA ARG A 166 -3.56 7.53 50.97
C ARG A 166 -3.30 8.73 51.88
N ARG A 167 -3.44 9.96 51.38
CA ARG A 167 -3.32 11.18 52.20
C ARG A 167 -4.39 11.23 53.30
N LYS A 168 -5.66 10.93 52.97
CA LYS A 168 -6.76 10.90 53.95
C LYS A 168 -6.56 9.83 55.03
N LEU A 169 -6.12 8.63 54.64
CA LEU A 169 -5.83 7.55 55.58
C LEU A 169 -4.65 7.87 56.51
N ALA A 170 -3.63 8.57 56.01
CA ALA A 170 -2.51 9.04 56.84
C ALA A 170 -2.98 10.08 57.87
N ALA A 171 -3.86 11.01 57.48
CA ALA A 171 -4.40 12.04 58.36
C ALA A 171 -5.38 11.51 59.44
N GLN A 172 -5.99 10.33 59.23
CA GLN A 172 -6.84 9.68 60.23
C GLN A 172 -6.06 8.83 61.26
N ARG A 173 -4.78 8.55 60.99
CA ARG A 173 -3.90 7.74 61.85
C ARG A 173 -2.96 8.58 62.72
N SER A 174 -3.01 9.91 62.58
CA SER A 174 -2.30 10.91 63.41
C SER A 174 -3.24 11.54 64.40
#